data_AF-A0A7X8ZEZ0-F1
#
_entry.id   AF-A0A7X8ZEZ0-F1
#
_cell.length_a   1.000
_cell.length_b   1.000
_cell.length_c   1.000
_cell.angle_alpha   90.00
_cell.angle_beta   90.00
_cell.angle_gamma   90.00
#
_symmetry.space_group_name_H-M   'P 1'
#
loop_
_entity.id
_entity.type
_entity.pdbx_description
1 polymer ?
#
loop_
_entity_poly.entity_id
_entity_poly.type
_entity_poly.pdbx_seq_one_letter_code
_entity_poly.pdbx_strand_id
1 'polypeptide(L)' 'MDITIVNHPLVASRLTLMRDERSDNAAFRAASADLGAMLIYEASRDLAVEHFDTKTPVAVAQGTRLEQPP' A
#
# COMPACT_ATOMS: atom_id res chain seq x y z
N MET A 1 2.55 3.48 -22.32
CA MET A 1 3.05 3.29 -20.94
C MET A 1 2.17 4.13 -20.06
N ASP A 2 1.34 3.48 -19.26
CA ASP A 2 0.47 4.18 -18.32
C ASP A 2 1.28 4.56 -17.07
N ILE A 3 1.07 5.76 -16.54
CA ILE A 3 1.83 6.31 -15.40
C ILE A 3 0.84 6.84 -14.39
N THR A 4 0.79 6.18 -13.23
CA THR A 4 0.00 6.63 -12.09
C THR A 4 0.85 7.51 -11.19
N ILE A 5 0.47 8.79 -11.04
CA ILE A 5 1.07 9.71 -10.09
C ILE A 5 0.29 9.65 -8.78
N VAL A 6 0.91 9.12 -7.72
CA VAL A 6 0.28 9.02 -6.39
C VAL A 6 0.31 10.38 -5.69
N ASN A 7 -0.71 11.21 -5.95
CA ASN A 7 -0.82 12.58 -5.41
C ASN A 7 -1.50 12.59 -4.02
N HIS A 8 -0.82 12.04 -3.01
CA HIS A 8 -1.30 12.01 -1.63
C HIS A 8 -0.36 12.80 -0.68
N PRO A 9 -0.87 13.60 0.26
CA PRO A 9 -0.03 14.42 1.16
C PRO A 9 1.00 13.61 1.96
N LEU A 10 0.64 12.40 2.40
CA LEU A 10 1.58 11.53 3.13
C LEU A 10 2.72 11.03 2.24
N VAL A 11 2.42 10.69 0.98
CA VAL A 11 3.44 10.29 -0.01
C VAL A 11 4.39 11.44 -0.28
N ALA A 12 3.86 12.64 -0.51
CA ALA A 12 4.67 13.85 -0.73
C ALA A 12 5.57 14.16 0.48
N SER A 13 5.05 14.02 1.71
CA SER A 13 5.81 14.22 2.94
C SER A 13 6.98 13.22 3.08
N ARG A 14 6.76 11.92 2.83
CA ARG A 14 7.83 10.90 2.89
C ARG A 14 8.86 11.10 1.78
N LEU A 15 8.41 11.41 0.58
CA LEU A 15 9.31 11.71 -0.54
C LEU A 15 10.18 12.95 -0.26
N THR A 16 9.63 13.95 0.42
CA THR A 16 10.40 15.13 0.85
C THR A 16 11.51 14.75 1.83
N LEU A 17 11.20 13.92 2.85
CA LEU A 17 12.22 13.44 3.79
C LEU A 17 13.32 12.63 3.10
N MET A 18 12.97 11.79 2.12
CA MET A 18 13.96 11.03 1.36
C MET A 18 14.88 11.91 0.49
N ARG A 19 14.42 13.10 0.10
CA ARG A 19 15.18 14.04 -0.75
C ARG A 19 15.98 15.08 0.04
N ASP A 20 15.64 15.31 1.30
CA ASP A 20 16.33 16.28 2.14
C ASP A 20 17.74 15.77 2.50
N GLU A 21 18.78 16.51 2.11
CA GLU A 21 20.19 16.17 2.36
C GLU A 21 20.54 16.09 3.86
N ARG A 22 19.71 16.71 4.71
CA ARG A 22 19.88 16.70 6.17
C ARG A 22 19.33 15.44 6.81
N SER A 23 18.58 14.63 6.07
CA SER A 23 18.05 13.35 6.56
C SER A 23 19.17 12.34 6.71
N ASP A 24 19.34 11.81 7.92
CA ASP A 24 20.30 10.72 8.14
C ASP A 24 19.81 9.40 7.52
N ASN A 25 20.69 8.41 7.54
CA ASN A 25 20.40 7.08 6.98
C ASN A 25 19.21 6.39 7.67
N ALA A 26 18.94 6.66 8.95
CA ALA A 26 17.84 6.04 9.67
C ALA A 26 16.50 6.65 9.24
N ALA A 27 16.43 7.99 9.17
CA ALA A 27 15.27 8.73 8.69
C ALA A 27 14.95 8.38 7.22
N PHE A 28 15.97 8.30 6.36
CA PHE A 28 15.78 7.90 4.96
C PHE A 28 15.16 6.50 4.85
N ARG A 29 15.72 5.50 5.57
CA ARG A 29 15.19 4.12 5.52
C ARG A 29 13.77 4.02 6.05
N ALA A 30 13.45 4.75 7.12
CA ALA A 30 12.08 4.80 7.65
C ALA A 30 11.11 5.38 6.61
N ALA A 31 11.44 6.56 6.05
CA ALA A 31 10.62 7.20 5.03
C ALA A 31 10.46 6.34 3.77
N SER A 32 11.51 5.63 3.35
CA SER A 32 11.46 4.70 2.21
C SER A 32 10.56 3.49 2.47
N ALA A 33 10.59 2.91 3.67
CA ALA A 33 9.72 1.79 4.04
C ALA A 33 8.25 2.22 4.03
N ASP A 34 7.96 3.37 4.63
CA ASP A 34 6.60 3.93 4.67
C ASP A 34 6.08 4.27 3.28
N LEU A 35 6.92 4.92 2.45
CA LEU A 35 6.56 5.25 1.08
C LEU A 35 6.30 3.98 0.26
N GLY A 36 7.13 2.94 0.40
CA GLY A 36 6.94 1.67 -0.29
C GLY A 36 5.59 1.01 0.04
N ALA A 37 5.19 1.02 1.31
CA ALA A 37 3.89 0.51 1.72
C ALA A 37 2.71 1.27 1.10
N MET A 38 2.81 2.62 1.03
CA MET A 38 1.79 3.45 0.38
C MET A 38 1.69 3.19 -1.12
N LEU A 39 2.83 2.99 -1.79
CA LEU A 39 2.86 2.69 -3.21
C LEU A 39 2.28 1.30 -3.52
N ILE A 40 2.57 0.29 -2.71
CA ILE A 40 1.97 -1.04 -2.86
C ILE A 40 0.46 -0.96 -2.69
N TYR A 41 -0.02 -0.27 -1.66
CA TYR A 41 -1.46 -0.10 -1.42
C TYR A 41 -2.18 0.53 -2.63
N GLU A 42 -1.59 1.56 -3.24
CA GLU A 42 -2.15 2.19 -4.42
C GLU A 42 -2.04 1.30 -5.67
N ALA A 43 -0.90 0.66 -5.87
CA ALA A 43 -0.69 -0.25 -6.99
C ALA A 43 -1.60 -1.49 -6.92
N SER A 44 -2.02 -1.90 -5.72
CA SER A 44 -2.91 -3.04 -5.51
C SER A 44 -4.40 -2.71 -5.55
N ARG A 45 -4.77 -1.44 -5.80
CA ARG A 45 -6.16 -0.95 -5.70
C ARG A 45 -7.15 -1.77 -6.53
N ASP A 46 -6.74 -2.16 -7.73
CA ASP A 46 -7.62 -2.80 -8.73
C ASP A 46 -7.26 -4.29 -8.94
N LEU A 47 -6.56 -4.92 -8.00
CA LEU A 47 -6.29 -6.36 -8.09
C LEU A 47 -7.59 -7.17 -8.10
N ALA A 48 -7.63 -8.20 -8.94
CA ALA A 48 -8.76 -9.09 -9.03
C ALA A 48 -8.97 -9.86 -7.71
N VAL A 49 -10.22 -9.94 -7.29
CA VAL A 49 -10.64 -10.60 -6.05
C VAL A 49 -11.78 -11.56 -6.32
N GLU A 50 -11.79 -12.66 -5.57
CA GLU A 50 -12.92 -13.58 -5.54
C GLU A 50 -13.64 -13.52 -4.19
N HIS A 51 -14.92 -13.90 -4.22
CA HIS A 51 -15.80 -13.93 -3.07
C HIS A 51 -16.11 -15.37 -2.67
N PHE A 52 -16.21 -15.63 -1.37
CA PHE A 52 -16.46 -16.96 -0.84
C PHE A 52 -17.21 -16.90 0.50
N ASP A 53 -17.91 -17.98 0.85
CA ASP A 53 -18.54 -18.11 2.17
C ASP A 53 -17.48 -18.32 3.26
N THR A 54 -17.46 -17.43 4.24
CA THR A 54 -16.58 -17.51 5.42
C THR A 54 -17.39 -17.72 6.69
N LYS A 55 -17.00 -18.70 7.50
CA LYS A 55 -17.63 -18.97 8.80
C LYS A 55 -17.02 -18.06 9.86
N THR A 56 -17.79 -17.08 10.32
CA THR A 56 -17.42 -16.25 11.47
C THR A 56 -17.91 -16.92 12.78
N PRO A 57 -17.47 -16.45 13.96
CA PRO A 57 -17.95 -16.98 15.24
C PRO A 57 -19.47 -16.89 15.45
N VAL A 58 -20.17 -16.02 14.72
CA VAL A 58 -21.61 -15.77 14.91
C VAL A 58 -22.48 -16.28 13.75
N ALA A 59 -22.00 -16.24 12.51
CA ALA A 59 -22.75 -16.66 11.33
C ALA A 59 -21.83 -16.86 10.10
N VAL A 60 -22.39 -17.40 9.01
CA VAL A 60 -21.72 -17.37 7.69
C VAL A 60 -21.87 -15.97 7.08
N ALA A 61 -20.80 -15.44 6.52
CA ALA A 61 -20.75 -14.17 5.81
C ALA A 61 -19.97 -14.32 4.50
N GLN A 62 -20.07 -13.33 3.61
CA GLN A 62 -19.26 -13.26 2.39
C GLN A 62 -17.89 -12.65 2.70
N GLY A 63 -16.82 -13.39 2.42
CA GLY A 63 -15.43 -12.96 2.50
C GLY A 63 -14.87 -12.62 1.12
N THR A 64 -13.72 -11.94 1.11
CA THR A 64 -13.01 -11.53 -0.11
C THR A 64 -11.54 -11.92 0.02
N ARG A 65 -10.94 -12.43 -1.06
CA ARG A 65 -9.49 -12.67 -1.15
C ARG A 65 -8.98 -12.35 -2.56
N LEU A 66 -7.68 -12.12 -2.70
CA LEU A 66 -7.03 -11.96 -4.00
C LEU A 66 -7.21 -13.25 -4.82
N GLU A 67 -7.54 -13.13 -6.10
CA GLU A 67 -7.62 -14.28 -7.01
C GLU A 67 -6.26 -14.97 -7.19
N GLN A 68 -5.19 -14.17 -7.22
CA GLN A 68 -3.81 -14.63 -7.35
C GLN A 68 -2.96 -13.99 -6.24
N PRO A 69 -2.91 -14.60 -5.05
CA PRO A 69 -2.02 -14.12 -4.00
C PRO A 69 -0.55 -14.35 -4.39
N PRO A 70 0.37 -13.47 -3.96
CA PRO A 70 1.81 -13.64 -4.16
C PRO A 70 2.39 -14.82 -3.38
#